data_AF-A0A5C5BGA7-F1
#
_entry.id   AF-A0A5C5BGA7-F1
#
_cell.length_a   1.000
_cell.length_b   1.000
_cell.length_c   1.000
_cell.angle_alpha   90.00
_cell.angle_beta   90.00
_cell.angle_gamma   90.00
#
_symmetry.space_group_name_H-M   'P 1'
#
loop_
_entity.id
_entity.type
_entity.pdbx_description
1 polymer ?
#
loop_
_entity_poly.entity_id
_entity_poly.type
_entity_poly.pdbx_seq_one_letter_code
_entity_poly.pdbx_strand_id
1 'polypeptide(L)'
;MRAHPHALDEVPCHDPYVLAVEDGYLLYTSFDSRRWAHHIPDGSDYAAPVGTGVLAWWSPDLRTWGSPEVVFTVPDGAWASPDAAPWAPEVHAWGDRFVLATTLHAPQDPLPPTRQRGTVVDLIGAAGEHTLRPIRRGTVLAVADDPRGPFELLDPSAPHTPGDFMALDGTLVRDEHGAPWLVYAHEWVQVLDGTMEAVPLTEELAVAGAPVHLFRASEAPWFTAITPSTQALAPYVTDGPQPYRLPGGALAMLWASYRPGSDVVTGEYVETQAISPSGSLLGPWQQGEVLVAGNAGHGMLLTTHDGELVLVLHRGMNTPRVRAEVHDVVATPTGLRVVGRRVPAM
;
A
#
# COMPACT_ATOMS: atom_id res chain seq x y z
N MET A 1 -17.14 -6.14 28.41
CA MET A 1 -16.47 -5.09 27.63
C MET A 1 -15.29 -5.76 26.95
N ARG A 2 -15.16 -5.68 25.62
CA ARG A 2 -13.93 -6.11 24.94
C ARG A 2 -12.80 -5.19 25.46
N ALA A 3 -11.65 -5.73 25.80
CA ALA A 3 -10.51 -4.92 26.24
C ALA A 3 -9.73 -4.45 25.00
N HIS A 4 -9.25 -3.21 25.01
CA HIS A 4 -8.42 -2.61 23.95
C HIS A 4 -7.10 -2.19 24.57
N PRO A 5 -6.21 -3.17 24.90
CA PRO A 5 -5.05 -2.91 25.72
C PRO A 5 -3.91 -2.21 24.95
N HIS A 6 -3.95 -2.21 23.62
CA HIS A 6 -2.82 -1.82 22.80
C HIS A 6 -2.99 -0.40 22.25
N ALA A 7 -2.00 0.45 22.45
CA ALA A 7 -1.89 1.70 21.69
C ALA A 7 -1.53 1.41 20.22
N LEU A 8 -1.87 2.31 19.31
CA LEU A 8 -1.54 2.16 17.88
C LEU A 8 -0.04 1.92 17.62
N ASP A 9 0.86 2.54 18.40
CA ASP A 9 2.31 2.40 18.24
C ASP A 9 2.89 1.12 18.87
N GLU A 10 2.04 0.29 19.49
CA GLU A 10 2.36 -1.06 19.97
C GLU A 10 2.00 -2.11 18.91
N VAL A 11 0.91 -1.91 18.17
CA VAL A 11 0.46 -2.78 17.07
C VAL A 11 1.51 -2.82 15.94
N PRO A 12 2.13 -3.98 15.66
CA PRO A 12 3.00 -4.11 14.49
C PRO A 12 2.20 -3.84 13.22
N CYS A 13 2.63 -2.84 12.46
CA CYS A 13 1.87 -2.38 11.31
C CYS A 13 2.80 -1.89 10.23
N HIS A 14 2.85 -2.65 9.14
CA HIS A 14 3.39 -2.27 7.85
C HIS A 14 2.20 -1.99 6.93
N ASP A 15 2.25 -0.92 6.15
CA ASP A 15 1.19 -0.51 5.21
C ASP A 15 -0.22 -0.43 5.84
N PRO A 16 -0.45 0.49 6.80
CA PRO A 16 -1.72 0.58 7.49
C PRO A 16 -2.86 0.97 6.55
N TYR A 17 -3.91 0.18 6.52
CA TYR A 17 -5.21 0.60 6.00
C TYR A 17 -6.26 0.60 7.08
N VAL A 18 -6.96 1.72 7.26
CA VAL A 18 -8.01 1.86 8.28
C VAL A 18 -9.35 2.16 7.63
N LEU A 19 -10.36 1.36 7.97
CA LEU A 19 -11.75 1.59 7.58
C LEU A 19 -12.57 2.06 8.79
N ALA A 20 -13.27 3.19 8.65
CA ALA A 20 -14.31 3.58 9.61
C ALA A 20 -15.54 2.68 9.43
N VAL A 21 -16.01 2.08 10.52
CA VAL A 21 -17.23 1.26 10.59
C VAL A 21 -18.18 1.87 11.61
N GLU A 22 -19.47 1.50 11.58
CA GLU A 22 -20.51 2.12 12.43
C GLU A 22 -20.13 2.20 13.93
N ASP A 23 -19.45 1.16 14.44
CA ASP A 23 -19.10 1.02 15.85
C ASP A 23 -17.63 1.37 16.16
N GLY A 24 -16.85 1.86 15.20
CA GLY A 24 -15.43 2.17 15.42
C GLY A 24 -14.61 2.14 14.13
N TYR A 25 -13.44 1.49 14.20
CA TYR A 25 -12.46 1.44 13.12
C TYR A 25 -11.83 0.06 13.03
N LEU A 26 -11.53 -0.36 11.81
CA LEU A 26 -10.80 -1.60 11.51
C LEU A 26 -9.47 -1.27 10.85
N LEU A 27 -8.36 -1.70 11.46
CA LEU A 27 -7.02 -1.65 10.87
C LEU A 27 -6.68 -3.01 10.28
N TYR A 28 -6.27 -3.05 9.02
CA TYR A 28 -5.87 -4.28 8.34
C TYR A 28 -4.35 -4.40 8.28
N THR A 29 -3.85 -5.59 8.65
CA THR A 29 -2.41 -5.90 8.64
C THR A 29 -2.17 -7.32 8.19
N SER A 30 -1.07 -7.57 7.49
CA SER A 30 -0.69 -8.94 7.09
C SER A 30 -0.11 -9.77 8.25
N PHE A 31 -0.24 -11.10 8.15
CA PHE A 31 0.41 -12.05 9.06
C PHE A 31 1.09 -13.22 8.32
N ASP A 32 2.17 -13.72 8.92
CA ASP A 32 2.77 -15.03 8.65
C ASP A 32 2.81 -15.83 9.96
N SER A 33 2.11 -16.98 10.00
CA SER A 33 2.06 -17.85 11.18
C SER A 33 3.43 -18.34 11.66
N ARG A 34 4.41 -18.51 10.77
CA ARG A 34 5.78 -18.94 11.12
C ARG A 34 6.60 -17.83 11.77
N ARG A 35 6.13 -16.59 11.65
CA ARG A 35 6.76 -15.36 12.16
C ARG A 35 5.81 -14.61 13.10
N TRP A 36 4.86 -15.33 13.71
CA TRP A 36 3.72 -14.76 14.44
C TRP A 36 4.09 -13.69 15.47
N ALA A 37 5.20 -13.88 16.20
CA ALA A 37 5.68 -12.91 17.20
C ALA A 37 5.98 -11.50 16.62
N HIS A 38 6.20 -11.38 15.31
CA HIS A 38 6.40 -10.08 14.64
C HIS A 38 5.08 -9.39 14.25
N HIS A 39 3.95 -10.09 14.34
CA HIS A 39 2.63 -9.63 13.89
C HIS A 39 1.67 -9.34 15.05
N ILE A 40 2.14 -9.43 16.29
CA ILE A 40 1.37 -9.08 17.49
C ILE A 40 2.21 -8.21 18.44
N PRO A 41 1.58 -7.38 19.30
CA PRO A 41 2.30 -6.62 20.32
C PRO A 41 3.09 -7.51 21.27
N ASP A 42 4.29 -7.05 21.65
CA ASP A 42 5.19 -7.78 22.54
C ASP A 42 4.49 -8.16 23.85
N GLY A 43 4.63 -9.42 24.26
CA GLY A 43 4.02 -9.95 25.49
C GLY A 43 2.55 -10.37 25.36
N SER A 44 1.94 -10.23 24.18
CA SER A 44 0.59 -10.76 23.92
C SER A 44 0.59 -12.30 23.86
N ASP A 45 -0.51 -12.92 24.27
CA ASP A 45 -0.72 -14.38 24.25
C ASP A 45 -1.68 -14.85 23.15
N TYR A 46 -1.89 -14.02 22.12
CA TYR A 46 -2.73 -14.36 20.97
C TYR A 46 -2.22 -15.61 20.26
N ALA A 47 -3.11 -16.56 20.02
CA ALA A 47 -2.79 -17.78 19.30
C ALA A 47 -2.43 -17.49 17.84
N ALA A 48 -1.37 -18.11 17.33
CA ALA A 48 -1.00 -18.01 15.93
C ALA A 48 -2.08 -18.64 15.06
N PRO A 49 -2.64 -17.92 14.07
CA PRO A 49 -3.46 -18.52 13.03
C PRO A 49 -2.65 -19.53 12.19
N VAL A 50 -3.34 -20.33 11.39
CA VAL A 50 -2.70 -21.20 10.41
C VAL A 50 -2.45 -20.43 9.11
N GLY A 51 -1.28 -20.63 8.51
CA GLY A 51 -0.97 -20.11 7.17
C GLY A 51 -0.51 -18.66 7.16
N THR A 52 -0.90 -17.95 6.11
CA THR A 52 -0.61 -16.52 5.93
C THR A 52 -1.87 -15.80 5.44
N GLY A 53 -1.98 -14.49 5.70
CA GLY A 53 -3.21 -13.77 5.38
C GLY A 53 -3.27 -12.37 5.97
N VAL A 54 -4.50 -11.91 6.22
CA VAL A 54 -4.79 -10.56 6.74
C VAL A 54 -5.56 -10.68 8.05
N LEU A 55 -5.15 -9.85 9.01
CA LEU A 55 -5.82 -9.58 10.27
C LEU A 55 -6.62 -8.28 10.18
N ALA A 56 -7.74 -8.20 10.88
CA ALA A 56 -8.40 -6.96 11.21
C ALA A 56 -8.33 -6.71 12.73
N TRP A 57 -7.84 -5.54 13.12
CA TRP A 57 -7.83 -5.04 14.49
C TRP A 57 -8.98 -4.06 14.66
N TRP A 58 -9.79 -4.22 15.71
CA TRP A 58 -10.87 -3.26 16.00
C TRP A 58 -10.44 -2.23 17.03
N SER A 59 -10.83 -0.97 16.80
CA SER A 59 -10.68 0.14 17.73
C SER A 59 -11.97 0.94 17.85
N PRO A 60 -12.38 1.36 19.06
CA PRO A 60 -13.50 2.28 19.22
C PRO A 60 -13.13 3.73 18.86
N ASP A 61 -11.84 4.09 18.83
CA ASP A 61 -11.39 5.48 18.93
C ASP A 61 -10.12 5.84 18.13
N LEU A 62 -9.60 4.92 17.30
CA LEU A 62 -8.29 4.99 16.59
C LEU A 62 -7.06 5.01 17.49
N ARG A 63 -7.22 4.96 18.81
CA ARG A 63 -6.12 5.09 19.78
C ARG A 63 -5.80 3.73 20.37
N THR A 64 -6.83 3.02 20.81
CA THR A 64 -6.72 1.75 21.50
C THR A 64 -7.27 0.63 20.64
N TRP A 65 -6.52 -0.46 20.52
CA TRP A 65 -6.80 -1.57 19.62
C TRP A 65 -6.98 -2.86 20.39
N GLY A 66 -7.97 -3.64 19.96
CA GLY A 66 -8.34 -4.92 20.53
C GLY A 66 -7.47 -6.07 20.06
N SER A 67 -8.00 -7.28 20.18
CA SER A 67 -7.38 -8.48 19.60
C SER A 67 -7.66 -8.55 18.09
N PRO A 68 -6.72 -9.06 17.28
CA PRO A 68 -6.94 -9.21 15.86
C PRO A 68 -7.83 -10.42 15.55
N GLU A 69 -8.63 -10.30 14.50
CA GLU A 69 -9.39 -11.41 13.90
C GLU A 69 -8.84 -11.69 12.50
N VAL A 70 -8.77 -12.96 12.10
CA VAL A 70 -8.36 -13.32 10.72
C VAL A 70 -9.53 -13.05 9.78
N VAL A 71 -9.30 -12.19 8.79
CA VAL A 71 -10.33 -11.82 7.81
C VAL A 71 -10.07 -12.41 6.44
N PHE A 72 -8.83 -12.79 6.15
CA PHE A 72 -8.45 -13.44 4.89
C PHE A 72 -7.30 -14.41 5.15
N THR A 73 -7.32 -15.56 4.47
CA THR A 73 -6.21 -16.53 4.45
C THR A 73 -5.89 -16.84 3.00
N VAL A 74 -4.61 -16.80 2.63
CA VAL A 74 -4.18 -17.16 1.27
C VAL A 74 -4.52 -18.64 1.05
N PRO A 75 -5.44 -18.97 0.12
CA PRO A 75 -5.95 -20.32 0.01
C PRO A 75 -4.95 -21.24 -0.68
N ASP A 76 -4.94 -22.50 -0.27
CA ASP A 76 -4.23 -23.55 -0.99
C ASP A 76 -4.78 -23.69 -2.42
N GLY A 77 -3.89 -23.91 -3.38
CA GLY A 77 -4.26 -24.10 -4.79
C GLY A 77 -4.54 -22.81 -5.56
N ALA A 78 -4.43 -21.63 -4.93
CA ALA A 78 -4.33 -20.38 -5.67
C ALA A 78 -3.03 -20.33 -6.51
N TRP A 79 -2.98 -19.40 -7.46
CA TRP A 79 -1.76 -19.13 -8.22
C TRP A 79 -0.59 -18.67 -7.33
N ALA A 80 -0.92 -17.99 -6.23
CA ALA A 80 0.05 -17.50 -5.26
C ALA A 80 0.46 -18.58 -4.26
N SER A 81 1.65 -18.43 -3.69
CA SER A 81 2.15 -19.34 -2.66
C SER A 81 1.43 -19.06 -1.32
N PRO A 82 0.81 -20.07 -0.69
CA PRO A 82 0.20 -19.91 0.65
C PRO A 82 1.25 -19.67 1.74
N ASP A 83 2.52 -19.95 1.46
CA ASP A 83 3.66 -19.72 2.35
C ASP A 83 4.24 -18.30 2.24
N ALA A 84 3.69 -17.44 1.39
CA ALA A 84 4.12 -16.06 1.25
C ALA A 84 3.02 -15.11 1.75
N ALA A 85 3.29 -14.41 2.85
CA ALA A 85 2.31 -13.50 3.42
C ALA A 85 1.96 -12.36 2.46
N PRO A 86 0.68 -11.97 2.38
CA PRO A 86 0.24 -10.90 1.52
C PRO A 86 0.84 -9.56 1.94
N TRP A 87 0.91 -8.59 1.03
CA TRP A 87 1.35 -7.21 1.34
C TRP A 87 0.23 -6.19 1.14
N ALA A 88 0.33 -5.07 1.87
CA ALA A 88 -0.53 -3.88 1.75
C ALA A 88 -2.03 -4.19 1.59
N PRO A 89 -2.69 -4.79 2.61
CA PRO A 89 -4.12 -5.06 2.54
C PRO A 89 -4.95 -3.79 2.70
N GLU A 90 -5.79 -3.47 1.72
CA GLU A 90 -6.77 -2.39 1.75
C GLU A 90 -8.19 -2.94 1.70
N VAL A 91 -9.13 -2.40 2.50
CA VAL A 91 -10.54 -2.83 2.45
C VAL A 91 -11.45 -1.66 2.11
N HIS A 92 -12.06 -1.72 0.93
CA HIS A 92 -12.95 -0.70 0.40
C HIS A 92 -14.41 -1.10 0.61
N ALA A 93 -15.24 -0.17 1.11
CA ALA A 93 -16.69 -0.30 1.01
C ALA A 93 -17.10 -0.10 -0.47
N TRP A 94 -17.79 -1.08 -1.05
CA TRP A 94 -18.12 -1.11 -2.46
C TRP A 94 -19.58 -1.53 -2.68
N GLY A 95 -20.47 -0.52 -2.67
CA GLY A 95 -21.91 -0.78 -2.71
C GLY A 95 -22.39 -1.42 -1.42
N ASP A 96 -22.92 -2.63 -1.51
CA ASP A 96 -23.43 -3.44 -0.39
C ASP A 96 -22.41 -4.44 0.16
N ARG A 97 -21.16 -4.42 -0.34
CA ARG A 97 -20.11 -5.37 0.02
C ARG A 97 -18.80 -4.67 0.37
N PHE A 98 -17.84 -5.45 0.84
CA PHE A 98 -16.48 -5.02 1.11
C PHE A 98 -15.52 -5.75 0.18
N VAL A 99 -14.54 -5.02 -0.34
CA VAL A 99 -13.51 -5.55 -1.25
C VAL A 99 -12.16 -5.36 -0.59
N LEU A 100 -11.48 -6.48 -0.30
CA LEU A 100 -10.08 -6.51 0.07
C LEU A 100 -9.22 -6.49 -1.20
N ALA A 101 -8.37 -5.48 -1.34
CA ALA A 101 -7.27 -5.47 -2.29
C ALA A 101 -5.97 -5.80 -1.54
N THR A 102 -5.20 -6.79 -1.99
CA THR A 102 -3.93 -7.14 -1.35
C THR A 102 -2.98 -7.80 -2.33
N THR A 103 -1.67 -7.65 -2.13
CA THR A 103 -0.66 -8.19 -3.03
C THR A 103 -0.28 -9.60 -2.62
N LEU A 104 -0.35 -10.54 -3.56
CA LEU A 104 0.10 -11.92 -3.37
C LEU A 104 1.36 -12.22 -4.19
N HIS A 105 2.08 -13.27 -3.79
CA HIS A 105 3.39 -13.60 -4.31
C HIS A 105 3.45 -15.06 -4.78
N ALA A 106 4.07 -15.30 -5.93
CA ALA A 106 4.44 -16.62 -6.42
C ALA A 106 5.97 -16.66 -6.64
N PRO A 107 6.79 -16.74 -5.57
CA PRO A 107 8.25 -16.76 -5.68
C PRO A 107 8.80 -17.94 -6.51
N GLN A 108 8.00 -18.99 -6.70
CA GLN A 108 8.29 -20.14 -7.56
C GLN A 108 8.12 -19.86 -9.06
N ASP A 109 7.47 -18.76 -9.43
CA ASP A 109 7.16 -18.37 -10.81
C ASP A 109 8.04 -17.18 -11.23
N PRO A 110 9.25 -17.40 -11.80
CA PRO A 110 10.12 -16.31 -12.21
C PRO A 110 9.60 -15.59 -13.46
N LEU A 111 9.76 -14.27 -13.49
CA LEU A 111 9.55 -13.44 -14.68
C LEU A 111 10.86 -13.23 -15.45
N PRO A 112 10.81 -12.74 -16.71
CA PRO A 112 12.01 -12.40 -17.45
C PRO A 112 12.95 -11.46 -16.68
N PRO A 113 14.28 -11.58 -16.85
CA PRO A 113 15.23 -10.77 -16.12
C PRO A 113 15.10 -9.30 -16.51
N THR A 114 15.33 -8.42 -15.54
CA THR A 114 15.39 -6.97 -15.71
C THR A 114 16.45 -6.58 -16.73
N ARG A 115 16.07 -5.75 -17.70
CA ARG A 115 16.96 -5.32 -18.78
C ARG A 115 16.93 -3.81 -18.96
N GLN A 116 18.12 -3.23 -19.13
CA GLN A 116 18.29 -1.84 -19.56
C GLN A 116 19.13 -1.80 -20.84
N ARG A 117 18.54 -1.33 -21.94
CA ARG A 117 19.20 -1.22 -23.26
C ARG A 117 19.92 -2.52 -23.71
N GLY A 118 19.31 -3.68 -23.42
CA GLY A 118 19.84 -5.00 -23.77
C GLY A 118 20.73 -5.65 -22.70
N THR A 119 21.25 -4.87 -21.74
CA THR A 119 22.03 -5.37 -20.61
C THR A 119 21.11 -5.94 -19.54
N VAL A 120 21.40 -7.15 -19.07
CA VAL A 120 20.74 -7.71 -17.88
C VAL A 120 21.24 -6.97 -16.66
N VAL A 121 20.32 -6.49 -15.82
CA VAL A 121 20.63 -5.79 -14.58
C VAL A 121 20.30 -6.71 -13.41
N ASP A 122 21.33 -7.12 -12.67
CA ASP A 122 21.15 -7.83 -11.41
C ASP A 122 21.11 -6.81 -10.27
N LEU A 123 19.96 -6.70 -9.62
CA LEU A 123 19.78 -5.88 -8.43
C LEU A 123 20.18 -6.69 -7.21
N ILE A 124 20.95 -6.10 -6.29
CA ILE A 124 21.40 -6.76 -5.06
C ILE A 124 20.68 -6.10 -3.89
N GLY A 125 20.07 -6.89 -3.01
CA GLY A 125 19.39 -6.38 -1.82
C GLY A 125 20.33 -5.60 -0.90
N ALA A 126 19.79 -4.72 -0.06
CA ALA A 126 20.56 -3.81 0.79
C ALA A 126 21.58 -4.50 1.71
N ALA A 127 21.33 -5.75 2.12
CA ALA A 127 22.25 -6.56 2.92
C ALA A 127 23.37 -7.25 2.10
N GLY A 128 23.34 -7.17 0.77
CA GLY A 128 24.32 -7.80 -0.12
C GLY A 128 24.17 -9.32 -0.27
N GLU A 129 23.19 -9.93 0.39
CA GLU A 129 23.10 -11.38 0.55
C GLU A 129 22.42 -12.09 -0.62
N HIS A 130 21.51 -11.42 -1.34
CA HIS A 130 20.71 -12.03 -2.40
C HIS A 130 20.44 -11.08 -3.58
N THR A 131 20.41 -11.65 -4.79
CA THR A 131 19.95 -10.97 -6.01
C THR A 131 18.43 -10.86 -6.00
N LEU A 132 17.89 -9.66 -6.16
CA LEU A 132 16.48 -9.41 -6.40
C LEU A 132 16.16 -9.83 -7.83
N ARG A 133 15.24 -10.78 -7.99
CA ARG A 133 14.81 -11.29 -9.29
C ARG A 133 13.32 -10.98 -9.50
N PRO A 134 12.92 -10.58 -10.71
CA PRO A 134 11.51 -10.49 -11.05
C PRO A 134 10.82 -11.85 -10.85
N ILE A 135 9.74 -11.84 -10.07
CA ILE A 135 8.86 -12.99 -9.83
C ILE A 135 7.43 -12.55 -10.10
N ARG A 136 6.54 -13.52 -10.32
CA ARG A 136 5.12 -13.24 -10.41
C ARG A 136 4.62 -12.73 -9.05
N ARG A 137 4.12 -11.51 -9.06
CA ARG A 137 3.56 -10.79 -7.92
C ARG A 137 2.47 -9.87 -8.45
N GLY A 138 1.36 -9.79 -7.75
CA GLY A 138 0.25 -8.98 -8.22
C GLY A 138 -0.83 -8.82 -7.17
N THR A 139 -1.62 -7.76 -7.32
CA THR A 139 -2.76 -7.51 -6.44
C THR A 139 -3.94 -8.37 -6.85
N VAL A 140 -4.58 -8.98 -5.85
CA VAL A 140 -5.87 -9.67 -5.99
C VAL A 140 -6.96 -8.85 -5.34
N LEU A 141 -8.20 -9.05 -5.80
CA LEU A 141 -9.39 -8.60 -5.11
C LEU A 141 -10.12 -9.78 -4.49
N ALA A 142 -10.55 -9.62 -3.26
CA ALA A 142 -11.37 -10.56 -2.50
C ALA A 142 -12.60 -9.85 -1.94
N VAL A 143 -13.71 -10.54 -1.77
CA VAL A 143 -15.00 -9.95 -1.35
C VAL A 143 -15.54 -10.56 -0.08
N ALA A 144 -16.24 -9.74 0.71
CA ALA A 144 -16.99 -10.15 1.90
C ALA A 144 -18.26 -9.31 2.05
N ASP A 145 -19.25 -9.86 2.76
CA ASP A 145 -20.48 -9.13 3.13
C ASP A 145 -20.29 -8.27 4.39
N ASP A 146 -19.29 -8.58 5.23
CA ASP A 146 -18.91 -7.83 6.44
C ASP A 146 -17.46 -7.36 6.31
N PRO A 147 -17.09 -6.15 6.76
CA PRO A 147 -15.69 -5.70 6.70
C PRO A 147 -14.75 -6.54 7.59
N ARG A 148 -15.30 -7.33 8.52
CA ARG A 148 -14.58 -8.30 9.34
C ARG A 148 -14.42 -9.66 8.65
N GLY A 149 -14.77 -9.77 7.38
CA GLY A 149 -14.62 -10.97 6.58
C GLY A 149 -15.61 -12.09 6.94
N PRO A 150 -15.32 -13.34 6.53
CA PRO A 150 -14.15 -13.73 5.75
C PRO A 150 -14.21 -13.19 4.32
N PHE A 151 -13.07 -12.73 3.80
CA PHE A 151 -12.90 -12.36 2.40
C PHE A 151 -12.55 -13.58 1.56
N GLU A 152 -13.19 -13.71 0.40
CA GLU A 152 -12.94 -14.77 -0.58
C GLU A 152 -12.43 -14.19 -1.89
N LEU A 153 -11.36 -14.78 -2.46
CA LEU A 153 -10.80 -14.33 -3.74
C LEU A 153 -11.86 -14.34 -4.84
N LEU A 154 -11.95 -13.25 -5.60
CA LEU A 154 -12.80 -13.21 -6.80
C LEU A 154 -12.29 -14.16 -7.89
N ASP A 155 -10.97 -14.28 -8.02
CA ASP A 155 -10.32 -15.23 -8.92
C ASP A 155 -9.08 -15.83 -8.24
N PRO A 156 -9.10 -17.11 -7.83
CA PRO A 156 -7.94 -17.77 -7.25
C PRO A 156 -6.86 -18.14 -8.28
N SER A 157 -7.14 -18.04 -9.58
CA SER A 157 -6.25 -18.49 -10.66
C SER A 157 -5.32 -17.40 -11.20
N ALA A 158 -5.59 -16.12 -10.92
CA ALA A 158 -4.79 -15.00 -11.41
C ALA A 158 -4.86 -13.74 -10.51
N PRO A 159 -3.86 -12.84 -10.58
CA PRO A 159 -3.97 -11.48 -10.06
C PRO A 159 -4.89 -10.62 -10.94
N HIS A 160 -5.35 -9.48 -10.40
CA HIS A 160 -6.05 -8.44 -11.15
C HIS A 160 -5.10 -7.48 -11.86
N THR A 161 -3.81 -7.49 -11.49
CA THR A 161 -2.74 -6.83 -12.26
C THR A 161 -2.28 -7.73 -13.43
N PRO A 162 -1.66 -7.18 -14.49
CA PRO A 162 -1.14 -7.97 -15.60
C PRO A 162 -0.18 -9.08 -15.11
N GLY A 163 -0.34 -10.30 -15.63
CA GLY A 163 0.40 -11.47 -15.15
C GLY A 163 1.88 -11.49 -15.51
N ASP A 164 2.29 -10.69 -16.49
CA ASP A 164 3.69 -10.45 -16.88
C ASP A 164 4.31 -9.25 -16.15
N PHE A 165 3.54 -8.55 -15.31
CA PHE A 165 4.02 -7.45 -14.47
C PHE A 165 4.22 -8.01 -13.05
N MET A 166 5.39 -7.76 -12.50
CA MET A 166 5.65 -7.82 -11.07
C MET A 166 5.03 -6.54 -10.50
N ALA A 167 3.84 -6.66 -9.94
CA ALA A 167 3.04 -5.54 -9.50
C ALA A 167 2.63 -5.67 -8.02
N LEU A 168 2.37 -4.55 -7.37
CA LEU A 168 2.03 -4.48 -5.96
C LEU A 168 1.15 -3.27 -5.63
N ASP A 169 0.70 -3.21 -4.38
CA ASP A 169 -0.03 -2.10 -3.75
C ASP A 169 -1.24 -1.61 -4.54
N GLY A 170 -2.01 -2.54 -5.09
CA GLY A 170 -3.21 -2.18 -5.83
C GLY A 170 -4.32 -1.63 -4.92
N THR A 171 -4.86 -0.47 -5.26
CA THR A 171 -6.00 0.18 -4.59
C THR A 171 -7.20 0.29 -5.52
N LEU A 172 -8.40 0.06 -4.99
CA LEU A 172 -9.65 0.11 -5.77
C LEU A 172 -10.25 1.52 -5.74
N VAL A 173 -10.53 2.08 -6.92
CA VAL A 173 -11.09 3.43 -7.05
C VAL A 173 -12.16 3.54 -8.13
N ARG A 174 -12.98 4.59 -8.04
CA ARG A 174 -13.84 5.02 -9.15
C ARG A 174 -13.25 6.25 -9.82
N ASP A 175 -13.21 6.25 -11.14
CA ASP A 175 -12.75 7.41 -11.92
C ASP A 175 -13.76 8.57 -11.88
N GLU A 176 -13.48 9.64 -12.64
CA GLU A 176 -14.33 10.84 -12.71
C GLU A 176 -15.70 10.60 -13.34
N HIS A 177 -15.87 9.47 -14.02
CA HIS A 177 -17.12 9.03 -14.65
C HIS A 177 -17.82 7.94 -13.83
N GLY A 178 -17.23 7.54 -12.71
CA GLY A 178 -17.76 6.51 -11.82
C GLY A 178 -17.36 5.09 -12.21
N ALA A 179 -16.53 4.89 -13.23
CA ALA A 179 -16.12 3.54 -13.64
C ALA A 179 -15.10 2.95 -12.64
N PRO A 180 -15.13 1.64 -12.36
CA PRO A 180 -14.17 0.96 -11.50
C PRO A 180 -12.77 0.83 -12.12
N TRP A 181 -11.73 1.08 -11.33
CA TRP A 181 -10.33 0.91 -11.72
C TRP A 181 -9.52 0.34 -10.56
N LEU A 182 -8.49 -0.43 -10.89
CA LEU A 182 -7.42 -0.80 -9.97
C LEU A 182 -6.18 0.02 -10.33
N VAL A 183 -5.70 0.85 -9.39
CA VAL A 183 -4.43 1.58 -9.52
C VAL A 183 -3.37 0.82 -8.74
N TYR A 184 -2.18 0.61 -9.30
CA TYR A 184 -1.14 -0.22 -8.69
C TYR A 184 0.25 0.28 -9.08
N ALA A 185 1.29 -0.22 -8.38
CA ALA A 185 2.67 0.01 -8.74
C ALA A 185 3.24 -1.16 -9.57
N HIS A 186 3.89 -0.86 -10.69
CA HIS A 186 4.74 -1.79 -11.42
C HIS A 186 6.14 -1.75 -10.80
N GLU A 187 6.53 -2.87 -10.20
CA GLU A 187 7.64 -2.92 -9.27
C GLU A 187 8.98 -2.61 -9.96
N TRP A 188 9.71 -1.69 -9.34
CA TRP A 188 11.05 -1.25 -9.77
C TRP A 188 12.06 -2.40 -9.93
N VAL A 189 11.86 -3.53 -9.25
CA VAL A 189 12.69 -4.73 -9.43
C VAL A 189 12.64 -5.18 -10.89
N GLN A 190 11.49 -5.08 -11.55
CA GLN A 190 11.31 -5.45 -12.95
C GLN A 190 11.62 -4.32 -13.93
N VAL A 191 11.24 -3.07 -13.60
CA VAL A 191 11.29 -1.94 -14.56
C VAL A 191 12.36 -0.89 -14.28
N LEU A 192 13.11 -1.02 -13.17
CA LEU A 192 14.11 -0.09 -12.64
C LEU A 192 13.55 1.25 -12.18
N ASP A 193 12.80 1.94 -13.03
CA ASP A 193 12.06 3.16 -12.70
C ASP A 193 10.61 2.77 -12.50
N GLY A 194 10.24 2.50 -11.24
CA GLY A 194 8.90 2.04 -10.88
C GLY A 194 7.82 2.97 -11.42
N THR A 195 6.70 2.40 -11.84
CA THR A 195 5.59 3.15 -12.44
C THR A 195 4.32 3.00 -11.62
N MET A 196 3.52 4.07 -11.59
CA MET A 196 2.12 3.96 -11.22
C MET A 196 1.31 3.71 -12.48
N GLU A 197 0.44 2.72 -12.41
CA GLU A 197 -0.40 2.26 -13.51
C GLU A 197 -1.83 2.03 -13.04
N ALA A 198 -2.76 1.96 -13.99
CA ALA A 198 -4.14 1.64 -13.71
C ALA A 198 -4.70 0.66 -14.74
N VAL A 199 -5.54 -0.26 -14.31
CA VAL A 199 -6.27 -1.16 -15.19
C VAL A 199 -7.78 -0.99 -14.99
N PRO A 200 -8.58 -0.85 -16.06
CA PRO A 200 -10.03 -0.70 -15.92
C PRO A 200 -10.63 -2.02 -15.47
N LEU A 201 -11.65 -1.92 -14.62
CA LEU A 201 -12.43 -3.07 -14.18
C LEU A 201 -13.89 -2.91 -14.64
N THR A 202 -14.59 -4.03 -14.72
CA THR A 202 -16.06 -4.08 -14.81
C THR A 202 -16.69 -3.74 -13.46
N GLU A 203 -18.01 -3.55 -13.40
CA GLU A 203 -18.72 -3.36 -12.11
C GLU A 203 -18.63 -4.61 -11.22
N GLU A 204 -18.51 -5.79 -11.84
CA GLU A 204 -18.22 -7.06 -11.18
C GLU A 204 -16.72 -7.24 -10.82
N LEU A 205 -15.92 -6.18 -10.97
CA LEU A 205 -14.50 -6.09 -10.62
C LEU A 205 -13.56 -6.99 -11.44
N ALA A 206 -14.03 -7.58 -12.55
CA ALA A 206 -13.16 -8.27 -13.49
C ALA A 206 -12.37 -7.28 -14.36
N VAL A 207 -11.12 -7.62 -14.69
CA VAL A 207 -10.24 -6.82 -15.57
C VAL A 207 -10.87 -6.63 -16.96
N ALA A 208 -11.01 -5.38 -17.39
CA ALA A 208 -11.78 -4.99 -18.57
C ALA A 208 -10.93 -4.43 -19.72
N GLY A 209 -9.61 -4.39 -19.60
CA GLY A 209 -8.74 -3.79 -20.62
C GLY A 209 -7.25 -3.88 -20.32
N ALA A 210 -6.47 -3.19 -21.15
CA ALA A 210 -5.03 -3.08 -20.98
C ALA A 210 -4.67 -2.07 -19.87
N PRO A 211 -3.54 -2.25 -19.18
CA PRO A 211 -3.05 -1.27 -18.23
C PRO A 211 -2.68 0.06 -18.91
N VAL A 212 -2.87 1.15 -18.18
CA VAL A 212 -2.55 2.51 -18.58
C VAL A 212 -1.48 3.05 -17.63
N HIS A 213 -0.38 3.54 -18.21
CA HIS A 213 0.67 4.22 -17.47
C HIS A 213 0.18 5.60 -16.98
N LEU A 214 0.40 5.89 -15.69
CA LEU A 214 0.03 7.18 -15.10
C LEU A 214 1.25 8.11 -14.98
N PHE A 215 2.30 7.64 -14.32
CA PHE A 215 3.58 8.32 -14.16
C PHE A 215 4.65 7.34 -13.66
N ARG A 216 5.91 7.79 -13.57
CA ARG A 216 7.02 7.01 -13.00
C ARG A 216 7.68 7.73 -11.83
N ALA A 217 8.39 6.98 -10.98
CA ALA A 217 9.06 7.50 -9.80
C ALA A 217 10.00 8.67 -10.12
N SER A 218 10.80 8.56 -11.19
CA SER A 218 11.81 9.57 -11.55
C SER A 218 11.25 10.94 -11.92
N GLU A 219 9.94 11.08 -12.10
CA GLU A 219 9.29 12.38 -12.32
C GLU A 219 9.19 13.21 -11.02
N ALA A 220 9.40 12.61 -9.85
CA ALA A 220 9.35 13.33 -8.58
C ALA A 220 10.42 14.45 -8.50
N PRO A 221 10.11 15.60 -7.88
CA PRO A 221 10.96 16.79 -7.95
C PRO A 221 12.37 16.55 -7.38
N TRP A 222 12.52 15.71 -6.35
CA TRP A 222 13.83 15.41 -5.75
C TRP A 222 14.73 14.52 -6.62
N PHE A 223 14.18 13.77 -7.58
CA PHE A 223 14.99 13.05 -8.57
C PHE A 223 15.35 13.94 -9.76
N THR A 224 14.50 14.90 -10.13
CA THR A 224 14.78 15.82 -11.25
C THR A 224 15.73 16.96 -10.87
N ALA A 225 15.81 17.31 -9.59
CA ALA A 225 16.63 18.40 -9.07
C ALA A 225 18.05 17.97 -8.61
N ILE A 226 18.37 16.68 -8.64
CA ILE A 226 19.69 16.19 -8.19
C ILE A 226 20.77 16.42 -9.26
N THR A 227 21.97 16.80 -8.82
CA THR A 227 23.14 16.83 -9.70
C THR A 227 23.46 15.42 -10.19
N PRO A 228 23.67 15.20 -11.51
CA PRO A 228 24.01 13.89 -12.04
C PRO A 228 25.17 13.22 -11.28
N SER A 229 24.89 12.07 -10.66
CA SER A 229 25.81 11.29 -9.84
C SER A 229 25.32 9.85 -9.73
N THR A 230 26.09 8.96 -9.11
CA THR A 230 25.64 7.58 -8.86
C THR A 230 24.42 7.50 -7.94
N GLN A 231 24.19 8.51 -7.10
CA GLN A 231 22.99 8.63 -6.26
C GLN A 231 21.74 9.05 -7.04
N ALA A 232 21.93 9.52 -8.28
CA ALA A 232 20.88 9.93 -9.20
C ALA A 232 20.60 8.85 -10.26
N LEU A 233 21.01 7.60 -10.01
CA LEU A 233 20.74 6.48 -10.89
C LEU A 233 19.62 5.63 -10.29
N ALA A 234 18.78 5.09 -11.19
CA ALA A 234 17.83 4.05 -10.86
C ALA A 234 18.53 2.87 -10.17
N PRO A 235 17.84 2.10 -9.31
CA PRO A 235 16.38 1.98 -9.25
C PRO A 235 15.63 3.07 -8.47
N TYR A 236 14.38 3.30 -8.85
CA TYR A 236 13.45 4.22 -8.19
C TYR A 236 12.14 3.52 -7.85
N VAL A 237 11.69 3.65 -6.60
CA VAL A 237 10.54 2.94 -6.06
C VAL A 237 9.24 3.74 -6.25
N THR A 238 8.15 3.05 -6.53
CA THR A 238 6.76 3.53 -6.44
C THR A 238 6.01 2.56 -5.54
N ASP A 239 5.45 3.02 -4.43
CA ASP A 239 4.66 2.22 -3.49
C ASP A 239 3.38 2.98 -3.06
N GLY A 240 2.38 2.24 -2.58
CA GLY A 240 1.19 2.75 -1.88
C GLY A 240 0.38 3.87 -2.58
N PRO A 241 -0.12 3.67 -3.82
CA PRO A 241 -1.01 4.65 -4.44
C PRO A 241 -2.33 4.78 -3.66
N GLN A 242 -2.73 6.01 -3.30
CA GLN A 242 -4.04 6.28 -2.69
C GLN A 242 -4.68 7.54 -3.28
N PRO A 243 -5.64 7.39 -4.22
CA PRO A 243 -6.34 8.53 -4.81
C PRO A 243 -7.35 9.19 -3.88
N TYR A 244 -7.41 10.52 -3.92
CA TYR A 244 -8.32 11.33 -3.12
C TYR A 244 -8.85 12.55 -3.88
N ARG A 245 -10.17 12.72 -3.92
CA ARG A 245 -10.84 13.86 -4.56
C ARG A 245 -10.65 15.13 -3.72
N LEU A 246 -9.94 16.10 -4.26
CA LEU A 246 -9.71 17.38 -3.62
C LEU A 246 -10.93 18.31 -3.76
N PRO A 247 -11.11 19.28 -2.84
CA PRO A 247 -12.05 20.38 -3.05
C PRO A 247 -11.80 21.06 -4.40
N GLY A 248 -12.86 21.31 -5.19
CA GLY A 248 -12.70 21.90 -6.53
C GLY A 248 -12.47 20.91 -7.66
N GLY A 249 -12.41 19.60 -7.38
CA GLY A 249 -12.54 18.54 -8.40
C GLY A 249 -11.23 17.94 -8.91
N ALA A 250 -10.07 18.50 -8.53
CA ALA A 250 -8.79 17.87 -8.78
C ALA A 250 -8.67 16.52 -8.05
N LEU A 251 -7.81 15.64 -8.55
CA LEU A 251 -7.52 14.35 -7.93
C LEU A 251 -6.09 14.37 -7.40
N ALA A 252 -5.91 14.15 -6.10
CA ALA A 252 -4.61 13.81 -5.54
C ALA A 252 -4.42 12.30 -5.60
N MET A 253 -3.18 11.85 -5.67
CA MET A 253 -2.77 10.47 -5.39
C MET A 253 -1.62 10.56 -4.39
N LEU A 254 -1.83 10.09 -3.17
CA LEU A 254 -0.73 9.78 -2.27
C LEU A 254 0.08 8.64 -2.88
N TRP A 255 1.39 8.70 -2.71
CA TRP A 255 2.29 7.59 -3.03
C TRP A 255 3.59 7.75 -2.25
N ALA A 256 4.35 6.68 -2.15
CA ALA A 256 5.61 6.65 -1.42
C ALA A 256 6.79 6.22 -2.31
N SER A 257 7.97 6.68 -1.92
CA SER A 257 9.22 6.41 -2.62
C SER A 257 10.42 6.63 -1.69
N TYR A 258 11.62 6.41 -2.20
CA TYR A 258 12.87 6.72 -1.51
C TYR A 258 13.49 7.99 -2.07
N ARG A 259 13.63 9.02 -1.24
CA ARG A 259 14.41 10.21 -1.59
C ARG A 259 15.91 9.94 -1.40
N PRO A 260 16.79 10.29 -2.36
CA PRO A 260 18.22 10.20 -2.17
C PRO A 260 18.69 11.03 -0.96
N GLY A 261 19.58 10.47 -0.13
CA GLY A 261 20.08 11.10 1.10
C GLY A 261 21.59 10.94 1.29
N SER A 262 22.17 11.70 2.23
CA SER A 262 23.62 11.72 2.49
C SER A 262 24.13 10.49 3.24
N ASP A 263 23.28 9.80 4.01
CA ASP A 263 23.70 8.68 4.86
C ASP A 263 22.52 7.73 5.18
N VAL A 264 22.09 6.96 4.18
CA VAL A 264 21.46 5.63 4.32
C VAL A 264 21.78 4.96 3.00
N VAL A 265 22.32 3.74 3.03
CA VAL A 265 22.76 2.98 1.85
C VAL A 265 21.64 2.76 0.81
N THR A 266 20.40 3.18 1.09
CA THR A 266 19.20 3.07 0.23
C THR A 266 18.29 4.32 0.18
N GLY A 267 18.68 5.47 0.74
CA GLY A 267 17.84 6.68 0.80
C GLY A 267 16.79 6.68 1.93
N GLU A 268 15.94 7.71 1.97
CA GLU A 268 14.90 7.92 2.99
C GLU A 268 13.52 7.61 2.42
N TYR A 269 12.75 6.70 3.04
CA TYR A 269 11.37 6.45 2.66
C TYR A 269 10.49 7.66 3.03
N VAL A 270 9.73 8.17 2.05
CA VAL A 270 8.93 9.39 2.17
C VAL A 270 7.53 9.20 1.62
N GLU A 271 6.57 9.85 2.27
CA GLU A 271 5.21 10.04 1.78
C GLU A 271 5.15 11.29 0.92
N THR A 272 4.53 11.21 -0.25
CA THR A 272 4.34 12.33 -1.16
C THR A 272 2.95 12.29 -1.81
N GLN A 273 2.69 13.19 -2.76
CA GLN A 273 1.51 13.16 -3.60
C GLN A 273 1.82 13.53 -5.04
N ALA A 274 0.97 13.11 -5.97
CA ALA A 274 0.84 13.66 -7.31
C ALA A 274 -0.57 14.25 -7.50
N ILE A 275 -0.71 15.28 -8.31
CA ILE A 275 -1.99 15.97 -8.54
C ILE A 275 -2.37 15.86 -10.01
N SER A 276 -3.58 15.40 -10.30
CA SER A 276 -4.25 15.55 -11.58
C SER A 276 -5.21 16.75 -11.53
N PRO A 277 -4.84 17.92 -12.10
CA PRO A 277 -5.66 19.13 -12.00
C PRO A 277 -6.98 19.01 -12.76
N SER A 278 -7.06 18.11 -13.74
CA SER A 278 -8.28 17.81 -14.50
C SER A 278 -9.31 17.03 -13.66
N GLY A 279 -8.87 16.41 -12.57
CA GLY A 279 -9.65 15.41 -11.85
C GLY A 279 -9.66 14.05 -12.54
N SER A 280 -9.04 13.89 -13.71
CA SER A 280 -9.01 12.61 -14.40
C SER A 280 -8.04 11.65 -13.74
N LEU A 281 -8.44 10.39 -13.56
CA LEU A 281 -7.53 9.33 -13.13
C LEU A 281 -6.36 9.16 -14.10
N LEU A 282 -6.60 9.38 -15.39
CA LEU A 282 -5.60 9.26 -16.45
C LEU A 282 -4.66 10.47 -16.51
N GLY A 283 -4.81 11.44 -15.62
CA GLY A 283 -3.93 12.60 -15.50
C GLY A 283 -4.31 13.79 -16.40
N PRO A 284 -3.32 14.60 -16.81
CA PRO A 284 -1.89 14.47 -16.53
C PRO A 284 -1.59 14.63 -15.03
N TRP A 285 -0.58 13.90 -14.54
CA TRP A 285 -0.15 13.95 -13.15
C TRP A 285 1.01 14.93 -12.97
N GLN A 286 0.88 15.81 -11.98
CA GLN A 286 1.90 16.78 -11.56
C GLN A 286 2.48 16.34 -10.23
N GLN A 287 3.77 16.08 -10.18
CA GLN A 287 4.43 15.58 -8.98
C GLN A 287 4.53 16.64 -7.89
N GLY A 288 4.19 16.25 -6.67
CA GLY A 288 4.26 17.08 -5.48
C GLY A 288 5.55 16.91 -4.69
N GLU A 289 5.75 17.82 -3.75
CA GLU A 289 6.81 17.74 -2.75
C GLU A 289 6.46 16.72 -1.65
N VAL A 290 7.48 16.30 -0.90
CA VAL A 290 7.34 15.40 0.25
C VAL A 290 6.34 15.96 1.27
N LEU A 291 5.36 15.12 1.64
CA LEU A 291 4.36 15.39 2.67
C LEU A 291 4.86 15.00 4.06
N VAL A 292 5.43 13.79 4.19
CA VAL A 292 5.98 13.27 5.44
C VAL A 292 7.34 12.64 5.17
N ALA A 293 8.34 13.08 5.94
CA ALA A 293 9.70 12.55 5.91
C ALA A 293 10.00 11.74 7.19
N GLY A 294 11.25 11.29 7.32
CA GLY A 294 11.79 10.56 8.46
C GLY A 294 11.56 9.06 8.39
N ASN A 295 11.69 8.48 7.19
CA ASN A 295 11.50 7.04 6.94
C ASN A 295 10.05 6.59 7.20
N ALA A 296 9.11 7.29 6.56
CA ALA A 296 7.68 7.15 6.77
C ALA A 296 6.93 7.32 5.44
N GLY A 297 5.95 6.44 5.17
CA GLY A 297 5.22 6.42 3.91
C GLY A 297 4.17 5.30 3.86
N HIS A 298 3.72 5.00 2.65
CA HIS A 298 2.58 4.11 2.38
C HIS A 298 1.36 4.56 3.18
N GLY A 299 0.98 5.82 2.98
CA GLY A 299 -0.10 6.46 3.70
C GLY A 299 -1.48 6.29 3.04
N MET A 300 -2.50 6.29 3.87
CA MET A 300 -3.90 6.37 3.44
C MET A 300 -4.64 7.47 4.19
N LEU A 301 -5.60 8.11 3.52
CA LEU A 301 -6.49 9.09 4.13
C LEU A 301 -7.72 8.42 4.73
N LEU A 302 -8.08 8.88 5.92
CA LEU A 302 -9.27 8.48 6.65
C LEU A 302 -10.06 9.73 7.05
N THR A 303 -11.37 9.73 6.80
CA THR A 303 -12.28 10.64 7.48
C THR A 303 -12.75 9.99 8.77
N THR A 304 -12.47 10.61 9.91
CA THR A 304 -12.87 10.10 11.23
C THR A 304 -14.37 10.26 11.45
N HIS A 305 -14.91 9.59 12.48
CA HIS A 305 -16.31 9.77 12.91
C HIS A 305 -16.63 11.22 13.32
N ASP A 306 -15.62 11.99 13.71
CA ASP A 306 -15.75 13.43 14.02
C ASP A 306 -15.69 14.32 12.76
N GLY A 307 -15.55 13.74 11.56
CA GLY A 307 -15.47 14.44 10.30
C GLY A 307 -14.10 15.05 9.99
N GLU A 308 -13.06 14.68 10.73
CA GLU A 308 -11.69 15.16 10.51
C GLU A 308 -10.99 14.31 9.45
N LEU A 309 -10.19 14.95 8.59
CA LEU A 309 -9.34 14.24 7.64
C LEU A 309 -7.97 13.98 8.27
N VAL A 310 -7.57 12.71 8.33
CA VAL A 310 -6.27 12.29 8.84
C VAL A 310 -5.55 11.42 7.81
N LEU A 311 -4.22 11.38 7.91
CA LEU A 311 -3.33 10.50 7.17
C LEU A 311 -2.77 9.45 8.13
N VAL A 312 -3.03 8.18 7.84
CA VAL A 312 -2.48 7.03 8.56
C VAL A 312 -1.37 6.43 7.70
N LEU A 313 -0.16 6.32 8.23
CA LEU A 313 1.01 5.79 7.51
C LEU A 313 1.90 5.02 8.46
N HIS A 314 2.88 4.27 7.96
CA HIS A 314 3.87 3.63 8.81
C HIS A 314 5.20 4.40 8.85
N ARG A 315 5.94 4.23 9.94
CA ARG A 315 7.32 4.72 10.10
C ARG A 315 8.24 3.58 10.49
N GLY A 316 9.51 3.67 10.06
CA GLY A 316 10.55 2.72 10.44
C GLY A 316 10.79 1.63 9.41
N MET A 317 10.53 1.91 8.13
CA MET A 317 10.84 1.00 7.02
C MET A 317 12.28 0.46 7.12
N ASN A 318 12.47 -0.84 6.89
CA ASN A 318 13.74 -1.57 7.04
C ASN A 318 14.35 -1.55 8.45
N THR A 319 13.54 -1.29 9.49
CA THR A 319 13.96 -1.41 10.89
C THR A 319 13.19 -2.54 11.58
N PRO A 320 13.67 -3.05 12.73
CA PRO A 320 12.93 -4.06 13.50
C PRO A 320 11.57 -3.58 14.03
N ARG A 321 11.26 -2.28 13.97
CA ARG A 321 10.04 -1.69 14.54
C ARG A 321 9.36 -0.78 13.52
N VAL A 322 8.48 -1.37 12.71
CA VAL A 322 7.56 -0.66 11.81
C VAL A 322 6.23 -0.44 12.53
N ARG A 323 5.78 0.81 12.66
CA ARG A 323 4.55 1.18 13.38
C ARG A 323 3.75 2.24 12.65
N ALA A 324 2.43 2.15 12.77
CA ALA A 324 1.52 3.15 12.25
C ALA A 324 1.54 4.42 13.11
N GLU A 325 1.32 5.55 12.46
CA GLU A 325 1.08 6.85 13.09
C GLU A 325 0.01 7.62 12.31
N VAL A 326 -0.64 8.56 13.00
CA VAL A 326 -1.71 9.37 12.44
C VAL A 326 -1.25 10.83 12.36
N HIS A 327 -1.56 11.51 11.28
CA HIS A 327 -1.28 12.93 11.06
C HIS A 327 -2.56 13.68 10.69
N ASP A 328 -2.71 14.89 11.19
CA ASP A 328 -3.79 15.79 10.78
C ASP A 328 -3.52 16.32 9.38
N VAL A 329 -4.53 16.27 8.51
CA VAL A 329 -4.40 16.71 7.11
C VAL A 329 -5.50 17.69 6.74
N VAL A 330 -5.14 18.69 5.94
CA VAL A 330 -6.09 19.57 5.27
C VAL A 330 -6.03 19.33 3.78
N ALA A 331 -7.18 19.01 3.17
CA ALA A 331 -7.34 18.99 1.73
C ALA A 331 -7.63 20.40 1.21
N THR A 332 -6.83 20.86 0.25
CA THR A 332 -7.01 22.13 -0.45
C THR A 332 -7.25 21.87 -1.94
N PRO A 333 -7.74 22.86 -2.71
CA PRO A 333 -7.89 22.67 -4.16
C PRO A 333 -6.62 22.35 -4.93
N THR A 334 -5.44 22.60 -4.34
CA THR A 334 -4.14 22.40 -4.97
C THR A 334 -3.36 21.22 -4.38
N GLY A 335 -3.91 20.50 -3.41
CA GLY A 335 -3.24 19.36 -2.79
C GLY A 335 -3.56 19.17 -1.31
N LEU A 336 -3.02 18.09 -0.77
CA LEU A 336 -3.03 17.76 0.65
C LEU A 336 -1.92 18.50 1.38
N ARG A 337 -2.17 18.89 2.64
CA ARG A 337 -1.17 19.47 3.53
C ARG A 337 -1.25 18.81 4.90
N VAL A 338 -0.14 18.23 5.33
CA VAL A 338 0.01 17.71 6.69
C VAL A 338 0.19 18.88 7.67
N VAL A 339 -0.62 18.90 8.72
CA VAL A 339 -0.62 19.95 9.75
C VAL A 339 0.28 19.56 10.91
N GLY A 340 0.33 18.28 11.26
CA GLY A 340 1.19 17.75 12.30
C GLY A 340 0.83 16.31 12.66
N ARG A 341 1.74 15.65 13.38
CA ARG A 341 1.50 14.31 13.93
C ARG A 341 0.47 14.41 15.05
N ARG A 342 -0.57 13.60 14.96
CA ARG A 342 -1.59 13.44 16.00
C ARG A 342 -1.01 12.54 17.09
N VAL A 343 -0.69 13.15 18.24
CA VAL A 343 -0.30 12.41 19.44
C VAL A 343 -1.57 12.14 20.23
N PRO A 344 -1.89 10.88 20.57
CA PRO A 344 -3.01 10.58 21.46
C PRO A 344 -2.85 11.40 22.74
N ALA A 345 -3.89 12.16 23.13
CA ALA A 345 -3.89 12.79 24.45
C ALA A 345 -3.79 11.68 25.51
N MET A 346 -2.82 11.83 26.43
CA MET A 346 -2.57 10.89 27.54
C MET A 346 -3.80 10.63 28.40
#